data_AF-A0A7Y9SMT6-F1
#
_entry.id   AF-A0A7Y9SMT6-F1
#
_cell.length_a   1.000
_cell.length_b   1.000
_cell.length_c   1.000
_cell.angle_alpha   90.00
_cell.angle_beta   90.00
_cell.angle_gamma   90.00
#
_symmetry.space_group_name_H-M   'P 1'
#
loop_
_entity.id
_entity.type
_entity.pdbx_description
1 polymer ?
#
loop_
_entity_poly.entity_id
_entity_poly.type
_entity_poly.pdbx_seq_one_letter_code
_entity_poly.pdbx_strand_id
1 'polypeptide(L)'
;MGGFSIWHFVILFVVLALPVLVFAAVWLAMRRDQRAQASQRAASPPPLPPAASVEARLRALEALRAQGLIDQAEYERRRQQILAEL
;
A
#
# COMPACT_ATOMS: atom_id res chain seq x y z
N MET A 1 -23.21 -17.56 -36.33
CA MET A 1 -23.33 -17.83 -34.87
C MET A 1 -21.92 -17.87 -34.29
N GLY A 2 -21.59 -16.84 -33.49
CA GLY A 2 -20.47 -16.70 -32.55
C GLY A 2 -19.19 -17.50 -32.76
N GLY A 3 -18.31 -17.03 -33.64
CA GLY A 3 -16.91 -17.49 -33.73
C GLY A 3 -16.00 -16.92 -32.63
N PHE A 4 -16.49 -16.80 -31.39
CA PHE A 4 -15.65 -16.51 -30.24
C PHE A 4 -14.92 -17.81 -29.86
N SER A 5 -13.86 -18.09 -30.62
CA SER A 5 -13.02 -19.26 -30.44
C SER A 5 -12.43 -19.25 -29.04
N ILE A 6 -12.57 -20.37 -28.33
CA ILE A 6 -12.12 -20.62 -26.94
C ILE A 6 -10.72 -20.04 -26.65
N TRP A 7 -9.87 -19.96 -27.68
CA TRP A 7 -8.56 -19.34 -27.63
C TRP A 7 -8.55 -17.87 -27.14
N HIS A 8 -9.56 -17.06 -27.48
CA HIS A 8 -9.68 -15.69 -26.97
C HIS A 8 -9.93 -15.67 -25.46
N PHE A 9 -10.75 -16.58 -24.95
CA PHE A 9 -10.97 -16.72 -23.51
C PHE A 9 -9.69 -17.17 -22.81
N VAL A 10 -8.89 -18.03 -23.43
CA VAL A 10 -7.59 -18.45 -22.91
C VAL A 10 -6.62 -17.25 -22.83
N ILE A 11 -6.48 -16.46 -23.91
CA ILE A 11 -5.62 -15.26 -23.88
C ILE A 11 -6.11 -14.27 -22.81
N LEU A 12 -7.42 -13.96 -22.81
CA LEU A 12 -7.99 -12.99 -21.90
C LEU A 12 -7.84 -13.44 -20.45
N PHE A 13 -8.01 -14.74 -20.18
CA PHE A 13 -7.77 -15.31 -18.86
C PHE A 13 -6.31 -15.18 -18.44
N VAL A 14 -5.34 -15.47 -19.32
CA VAL A 14 -3.91 -15.34 -18.99
C VAL A 14 -3.52 -13.88 -18.74
N VAL A 15 -3.97 -12.98 -19.61
CA VAL A 15 -3.71 -11.52 -19.50
C VAL A 15 -4.36 -10.95 -18.25
N LEU A 16 -5.50 -11.48 -17.80
CA LEU A 16 -6.17 -11.04 -16.57
C LEU A 16 -5.58 -11.73 -15.32
N ALA A 17 -5.18 -12.99 -15.43
CA ALA A 17 -4.63 -13.77 -14.33
C ALA A 17 -3.27 -13.24 -13.87
N LEU A 18 -2.39 -12.84 -14.80
CA LEU A 18 -1.09 -12.25 -14.49
C LEU A 18 -1.17 -11.03 -13.55
N PRO A 19 -1.91 -9.96 -13.88
CA PRO A 19 -2.02 -8.78 -13.02
C PRO A 19 -2.75 -9.12 -11.72
N VAL A 20 -3.76 -10.00 -11.73
CA VAL A 20 -4.44 -10.44 -10.50
C VAL A 20 -3.47 -11.20 -9.59
N LEU A 21 -2.61 -12.05 -10.14
CA LEU A 21 -1.61 -12.80 -9.38
C LEU A 21 -0.57 -11.87 -8.77
N VAL A 22 -0.06 -10.91 -9.55
CA VAL A 22 0.89 -9.90 -9.07
C VAL A 22 0.24 -9.04 -7.98
N PHE A 23 -0.98 -8.57 -8.19
CA PHE A 23 -1.71 -7.78 -7.20
C PHE A 23 -1.98 -8.58 -5.93
N ALA A 24 -2.39 -9.85 -6.04
CA ALA A 24 -2.59 -10.73 -4.90
C ALA A 24 -1.27 -11.04 -4.17
N ALA A 25 -0.15 -11.19 -4.89
CA ALA A 25 1.16 -11.41 -4.30
C ALA A 25 1.64 -10.16 -3.53
N VAL A 26 1.50 -8.97 -4.12
CA VAL A 26 1.81 -7.69 -3.47
C VAL A 26 0.91 -7.47 -2.27
N TRP A 27 -0.40 -7.72 -2.41
CA TRP A 27 -1.36 -7.64 -1.32
C TRP A 27 -1.03 -8.60 -0.18
N LEU A 28 -0.65 -9.84 -0.51
CA LEU A 28 -0.25 -10.84 0.47
C LEU A 28 1.07 -10.47 1.16
N ALA A 29 2.02 -9.90 0.42
CA ALA A 29 3.27 -9.38 0.97
C ALA A 29 3.01 -8.22 1.94
N MET A 30 2.20 -7.23 1.54
CA MET A 30 1.77 -6.13 2.41
C MET A 30 1.01 -6.63 3.65
N ARG A 31 0.11 -7.60 3.48
CA ARG A 31 -0.66 -8.19 4.59
C ARG A 31 0.22 -8.99 5.55
N ARG A 32 1.27 -9.63 5.05
CA ARG A 32 2.28 -10.32 5.87
C ARG A 32 3.10 -9.33 6.68
N ASP A 33 3.49 -8.21 6.07
CA ASP A 33 4.19 -7.11 6.74
C ASP A 33 3.32 -6.49 7.84
N GLN A 34 2.05 -6.21 7.55
CA GLN A 34 1.08 -5.72 8.53
C GLN A 34 0.84 -6.71 9.66
N ARG A 35 0.77 -8.02 9.39
CA ARG A 35 0.66 -9.04 10.44
C ARG A 35 1.93 -9.16 11.27
N ALA A 36 3.11 -9.05 10.67
CA ALA A 36 4.36 -9.03 11.41
C ALA A 36 4.44 -7.79 12.32
N GLN A 37 4.03 -6.63 11.83
CA GLN A 37 3.94 -5.40 12.61
C GLN A 37 2.83 -5.45 13.68
N ALA A 38 1.69 -6.09 13.41
CA ALA A 38 0.63 -6.30 14.39
C ALA A 38 1.04 -7.25 15.50
N SER A 39 1.78 -8.31 15.18
CA SER A 39 2.38 -9.23 16.17
C SER A 39 3.45 -8.54 17.01
N GLN A 40 4.25 -7.64 16.42
CA GLN A 40 5.19 -6.79 17.18
C GLN A 40 4.45 -5.77 18.07
N ARG A 41 3.31 -5.23 17.62
CA ARG A 41 2.45 -4.34 18.42
C ARG A 41 1.79 -5.05 19.59
N ALA A 42 1.38 -6.31 19.41
CA ALA A 42 0.83 -7.13 20.49
C ALA A 42 1.90 -7.49 21.55
N ALA A 43 3.19 -7.40 21.20
CA ALA A 43 4.32 -7.64 22.10
C ALA A 43 4.94 -6.36 22.71
N SER A 44 4.44 -5.17 22.38
CA SER A 44 5.03 -3.90 22.84
C SER A 44 4.17 -3.21 23.92
N PRO A 45 4.76 -2.57 24.96
CA PRO A 45 4.02 -1.90 26.04
C PRO A 45 3.24 -0.65 25.58
N PRO A 46 2.35 -0.08 26.41
CA PRO A 46 1.26 0.81 26.01
C PRO A 46 1.74 2.25 25.68
N PRO A 47 0.82 3.14 25.25
CA PRO A 47 0.94 3.93 24.01
C PRO A 47 2.09 4.95 24.04
N LEU A 48 2.91 4.96 22.99
CA LEU A 48 3.92 6.01 22.79
C LEU A 48 3.31 7.33 22.29
N PRO A 49 3.92 8.47 22.66
CA PRO A 49 3.38 9.83 22.54
C PRO A 49 3.01 10.23 21.11
N PRO A 50 2.17 11.27 20.92
CA PRO A 50 1.73 11.75 19.61
C PRO A 50 2.86 11.97 18.59
N ALA A 51 4.09 12.27 19.05
CA ALA A 51 5.29 12.33 18.20
C ALA A 51 5.57 11.04 17.40
N ALA A 52 5.36 9.86 17.99
CA ALA A 52 5.52 8.57 17.30
C ALA A 52 4.46 8.34 16.22
N SER A 53 3.26 8.90 16.41
CA SER A 53 2.20 8.86 15.40
C SER A 53 2.45 9.81 14.22
N VAL A 54 3.12 10.94 14.47
CA VAL A 54 3.54 11.90 13.44
C VAL A 54 4.64 11.31 12.56
N GLU A 55 5.66 10.68 13.15
CA GLU A 55 6.71 9.99 12.39
C GLU A 55 6.15 8.83 11.56
N ALA A 56 5.19 8.07 12.12
CA ALA A 56 4.51 7.01 11.39
C ALA A 56 3.70 7.55 10.20
N ARG A 57 3.01 8.68 10.37
CA ARG A 57 2.28 9.37 9.29
C ARG A 57 3.22 9.89 8.21
N LEU A 58 4.38 10.45 8.59
CA LEU A 58 5.41 10.90 7.65
C LEU A 58 6.00 9.74 6.84
N ARG A 59 6.31 8.61 7.47
CA ARG A 59 6.77 7.40 6.76
C ARG A 59 5.73 6.84 5.80
N ALA A 60 4.45 6.88 6.17
CA ALA A 60 3.37 6.45 5.27
C ALA A 60 3.25 7.37 4.04
N LEU A 61 3.42 8.69 4.23
CA LEU A 61 3.51 9.66 3.13
C LEU A 61 4.72 9.45 2.24
N GLU A 62 5.88 9.17 2.82
CA GLU A 62 7.12 8.83 2.10
C GLU A 62 6.94 7.57 1.23
N ALA A 63 6.30 6.53 1.78
CA ALA A 63 6.04 5.29 1.06
C ALA A 63 5.08 5.48 -0.12
N LEU A 64 4.04 6.30 0.05
CA LEU A 64 3.10 6.65 -1.02
C LEU A 64 3.78 7.50 -2.10
N ARG A 65 4.68 8.41 -1.74
CA ARG A 65 5.55 9.15 -2.69
C ARG A 65 6.48 8.21 -3.44
N ALA A 66 7.13 7.27 -2.74
CA ALA A 66 8.04 6.29 -3.35
C ALA A 66 7.31 5.35 -4.33
N GLN A 67 6.01 5.12 -4.14
CA GLN A 67 5.14 4.40 -5.07
C GLN A 67 4.64 5.26 -6.24
N GLY A 68 4.98 6.56 -6.29
CA GLY A 68 4.55 7.49 -7.33
C GLY A 68 3.06 7.86 -7.27
N LEU A 69 2.38 7.53 -6.16
CA LEU A 69 0.95 7.78 -5.99
C LEU A 69 0.63 9.21 -5.54
N ILE A 70 1.64 9.97 -5.11
CA ILE A 70 1.50 11.36 -4.70
C ILE A 70 2.62 12.20 -5.31
N ASP A 71 2.25 13.39 -5.78
CA ASP A 71 3.19 14.34 -6.37
C ASP A 71 4.00 15.06 -5.27
N GLN A 72 5.19 15.54 -5.62
CA GLN A 72 6.14 16.22 -4.72
C GLN A 72 5.47 17.41 -4.00
N ALA A 73 4.65 18.18 -4.73
CA ALA A 73 3.94 19.34 -4.20
C ALA A 73 2.87 18.97 -3.16
N GLU A 74 2.23 17.81 -3.31
CA GLU A 74 1.22 17.32 -2.36
C GLU A 74 1.85 16.70 -1.11
N TYR A 75 3.00 16.05 -1.26
CA TYR A 75 3.82 15.59 -0.14
C TYR A 75 4.23 16.77 0.75
N GLU A 76 4.75 17.86 0.17
CA GLU A 76 5.17 19.02 0.96
C GLU A 76 4.01 19.70 1.66
N ARG A 77 2.85 19.86 1.01
CA ARG A 77 1.63 20.39 1.66
C ARG A 77 1.22 19.54 2.86
N ARG A 78 1.12 18.22 2.69
CA ARG A 78 0.72 17.32 3.79
C ARG A 78 1.74 17.29 4.92
N ARG A 79 3.03 17.34 4.59
CA ARG A 79 4.11 17.44 5.59
C ARG A 79 4.00 18.73 6.39
N GLN A 80 3.76 19.87 5.74
CA GLN A 80 3.57 21.15 6.43
C GLN A 80 2.30 21.16 7.29
N GLN A 81 1.22 20.55 6.83
CA GLN A 81 -0.02 20.43 7.61
C GLN A 81 0.18 19.63 8.90
N ILE A 82 0.89 18.51 8.80
CA ILE A 82 1.21 17.65 9.95
C ILE A 82 2.15 18.36 10.94
N LEU A 83 3.10 19.17 10.44
CA LEU A 83 3.98 19.97 11.29
C LEU A 83 3.28 21.19 11.91
N ALA A 84 2.21 21.68 11.30
CA ALA A 84 1.40 22.79 11.82
C ALA A 84 0.32 22.34 12.82
N GLU A 85 -0.03 21.05 12.84
CA GLU A 85 -0.89 20.44 13.88
C GLU A 85 -0.14 20.12 15.20
N LEU A 86 1.17 20.37 15.24
CA LEU A 86 2.03 20.25 16.42
C LEU A 86 1.96 21.50 17.30
#